data_AF-A0AB35ETC0-F1
#
_entry.id   AF-A0AB35ETC0-F1
#
_cell.length_a   1.000
_cell.length_b   1.000
_cell.length_c   1.000
_cell.angle_alpha   90.00
_cell.angle_beta   90.00
_cell.angle_gamma   90.00
#
_symmetry.space_group_name_H-M   'P 1'
#
loop_
_entity.id
_entity.type
_entity.pdbx_description
1 polymer ?
#
loop_
_entity_poly.entity_id
_entity_poly.type
_entity_poly.pdbx_seq_one_letter_code
_entity_poly.pdbx_strand_id
1 'polypeptide(L)'
;MKIENEKFIATADFGKYLSFNGWSLISSKSNIFNIWESDDHSNYEILQPLIPTASDFKRRVLDLIDVLSITQNKSIDNIISEINEISDDVIRIRVIHEDVADGSIPFNDGVELFVKTKELLISAAVMLPTY
;
A
#
# COMPACT_ATOMS: atom_id res chain seq x y z
N MET A 1 -2.82 -16.30 20.62
CA MET A 1 -3.21 -15.15 19.78
C MET A 1 -3.56 -15.70 18.41
N LYS A 2 -4.85 -15.78 18.09
CA LYS A 2 -5.34 -16.29 16.81
C LYS A 2 -5.33 -15.14 15.81
N ILE A 3 -4.61 -15.29 14.71
CA ILE A 3 -4.67 -14.36 13.58
C ILE A 3 -5.89 -14.80 12.75
N GLU A 4 -7.10 -14.44 13.19
CA GLU A 4 -8.31 -14.57 12.39
C GLU A 4 -8.41 -13.32 11.51
N ASN A 5 -7.82 -13.41 10.32
CA ASN A 5 -8.05 -12.63 9.09
C ASN A 5 -6.79 -12.75 8.25
N GLU A 6 -6.57 -13.89 7.60
CA GLU A 6 -5.53 -14.01 6.59
C GLU A 6 -5.95 -13.19 5.36
N LYS A 7 -5.77 -11.87 5.42
CA LYS A 7 -5.67 -11.03 4.24
C LYS A 7 -4.44 -11.52 3.49
N PHE A 8 -4.69 -12.19 2.36
CA PHE A 8 -3.63 -12.72 1.51
C PHE A 8 -2.92 -11.54 0.84
N ILE A 9 -1.71 -11.22 1.28
CA ILE A 9 -0.87 -10.22 0.61
C ILE A 9 -0.29 -10.87 -0.64
N ALA A 10 -0.62 -10.36 -1.83
CA ALA A 10 -0.04 -10.88 -3.05
C ALA A 10 1.44 -10.48 -3.13
N THR A 11 2.31 -11.37 -3.60
CA THR A 11 3.76 -11.11 -3.70
C THR A 11 4.10 -9.86 -4.54
N ALA A 12 3.22 -9.51 -5.47
CA ALA A 12 3.35 -8.33 -6.32
C ALA A 12 3.18 -7.00 -5.55
N ASP A 13 2.41 -6.99 -4.46
CA ASP A 13 2.08 -5.77 -3.70
C ASP A 13 3.31 -5.22 -2.98
N PHE A 14 4.19 -6.12 -2.52
CA PHE A 14 5.47 -5.73 -1.91
C PHE A 14 6.35 -4.93 -2.87
N GLY A 15 6.46 -5.34 -4.14
CA GLY A 15 7.31 -4.64 -5.11
C GLY A 15 6.81 -3.23 -5.43
N LYS A 16 5.50 -3.05 -5.52
CA LYS A 16 4.88 -1.73 -5.69
C LYS A 16 5.14 -0.85 -4.47
N TYR A 17 4.92 -1.41 -3.27
CA TYR A 17 5.09 -0.69 -2.01
C TYR A 17 6.53 -0.24 -1.80
N LEU A 18 7.49 -1.12 -2.06
CA LEU A 18 8.92 -0.81 -1.98
C LEU A 18 9.29 0.33 -2.94
N SER A 19 8.90 0.22 -4.22
CA SER A 19 9.16 1.26 -5.22
C SER A 19 8.55 2.62 -4.83
N PHE A 20 7.32 2.62 -4.30
CA PHE A 20 6.64 3.85 -3.87
C PHE A 20 7.31 4.51 -2.66
N ASN A 21 7.92 3.71 -1.79
CA ASN A 21 8.58 4.18 -0.56
C ASN A 21 10.11 4.32 -0.71
N GLY A 22 10.59 4.63 -1.92
CA GLY A 22 12.00 5.00 -2.12
C GLY A 22 12.99 3.83 -2.11
N TRP A 23 12.53 2.60 -2.30
CA TRP A 23 13.40 1.45 -2.51
C TRP A 23 13.62 1.20 -3.99
N SER A 24 14.87 0.89 -4.36
CA SER A 24 15.29 0.58 -5.72
C SER A 24 15.58 -0.91 -5.86
N LEU A 25 15.07 -1.52 -6.94
CA LEU A 25 15.36 -2.91 -7.28
C LEU A 25 16.78 -3.02 -7.84
N ILE A 26 17.68 -3.68 -7.12
CA ILE A 26 19.08 -3.83 -7.50
C ILE A 26 19.32 -5.09 -8.31
N SER A 27 18.69 -6.19 -7.91
CA SER A 27 18.79 -7.45 -8.65
C SER A 27 17.62 -8.38 -8.39
N SER A 28 17.41 -9.28 -9.35
CA SER A 28 16.50 -10.41 -9.21
C SER A 28 17.30 -11.71 -9.35
N LYS A 29 17.13 -12.63 -8.41
CA LYS A 29 17.84 -13.91 -8.40
C LYS A 29 16.90 -15.02 -8.77
N SER A 30 17.06 -15.51 -10.00
CA SER A 30 16.42 -16.74 -10.52
C SER A 30 14.90 -16.80 -10.29
N ASN A 31 14.24 -15.65 -10.21
CA ASN A 31 12.81 -15.53 -9.89
C ASN A 31 12.40 -16.13 -8.52
N ILE A 32 13.36 -16.27 -7.59
CA ILE A 32 13.14 -16.76 -6.22
C ILE A 32 13.02 -15.57 -5.27
N PHE A 33 13.89 -14.57 -5.44
CA PHE A 33 13.88 -13.34 -4.64
C PHE A 33 14.33 -12.13 -5.44
N ASN A 34 13.82 -10.97 -5.04
CA ASN A 34 14.32 -9.66 -5.45
C ASN A 34 15.09 -9.02 -4.30
N ILE A 35 16.14 -8.29 -4.64
CA ILE A 35 16.96 -7.52 -3.70
C ILE A 35 16.67 -6.04 -3.91
N TRP A 36 16.30 -5.37 -2.81
CA TRP A 36 15.96 -3.96 -2.78
C TRP A 36 16.86 -3.21 -1.81
N GLU A 37 17.31 -2.04 -2.23
CA GLU A 37 18.12 -1.12 -1.43
C GLU A 37 17.47 0.26 -1.40
N SER A 38 17.84 1.08 -0.44
CA SER A 38 17.37 2.47 -0.33
C SER A 38 18.54 3.38 0.02
N ASP A 39 18.65 4.51 -0.69
CA ASP A 39 19.70 5.50 -0.44
C ASP A 39 19.55 6.14 0.96
N ASP A 40 18.31 6.33 1.41
CA ASP A 40 17.99 6.88 2.74
C ASP A 40 18.23 5.86 3.87
N HIS A 41 18.28 4.57 3.53
CA HIS A 41 18.41 3.46 4.49
C HIS A 41 19.50 2.46 4.07
N SER A 42 20.68 2.96 3.72
CA SER A 42 21.81 2.16 3.19
C SER A 42 22.32 1.03 4.09
N ASN A 43 21.95 1.02 5.38
CA ASN A 43 22.26 -0.08 6.30
C ASN A 43 21.27 -1.26 6.22
N TYR A 44 20.22 -1.13 5.41
CA TYR A 44 19.16 -2.12 5.28
C TYR A 44 19.04 -2.58 3.84
N GLU A 45 18.84 -3.89 3.68
CA GLU A 45 18.53 -4.55 2.41
C GLU A 45 17.24 -5.34 2.61
N ILE A 46 16.35 -5.32 1.60
CA ILE A 46 15.12 -6.09 1.62
C ILE A 46 15.17 -7.21 0.59
N LEU A 47 14.96 -8.43 1.07
CA LEU A 47 14.77 -9.62 0.24
C LEU A 47 13.28 -9.89 0.06
N GLN A 48 12.71 -9.54 -1.08
CA GLN A 48 11.33 -9.83 -1.42
C GLN A 48 11.20 -11.28 -1.93
N PRO A 49 10.48 -12.18 -1.22
CA PRO A 49 10.26 -13.54 -1.69
C PRO A 49 9.24 -13.56 -2.84
N LEU A 50 9.53 -14.32 -3.90
CA LEU A 50 8.68 -14.40 -5.10
C LEU A 50 7.89 -15.72 -5.24
N ILE A 51 8.17 -16.71 -4.38
CA ILE A 51 7.56 -18.04 -4.43
C ILE A 51 6.65 -18.24 -3.21
N PRO A 52 5.32 -18.02 -3.32
CA PRO A 52 4.38 -18.17 -2.19
C PRO A 52 4.31 -19.59 -1.64
N THR A 53 4.65 -20.59 -2.46
CA THR A 53 4.60 -22.02 -2.10
C THR A 53 5.86 -22.50 -1.37
N ALA A 54 6.88 -21.64 -1.20
CA ALA A 54 8.07 -21.98 -0.43
C ALA A 54 7.71 -22.17 1.06
N SER A 55 8.27 -23.20 1.69
CA SER A 55 7.94 -23.55 3.08
C SER A 55 8.31 -22.46 4.09
N ASP A 56 9.30 -21.62 3.78
CA ASP A 56 9.74 -20.50 4.62
C ASP A 56 9.17 -19.14 4.18
N PHE A 57 8.25 -19.09 3.20
CA PHE A 57 7.70 -17.86 2.63
C PHE A 57 7.19 -16.88 3.71
N LYS A 58 6.38 -17.38 4.65
CA LYS A 58 5.83 -16.57 5.75
C LYS A 58 6.92 -15.92 6.60
N ARG A 59 8.02 -16.62 6.87
CA ARG A 59 9.14 -16.07 7.63
C ARG A 59 9.84 -14.95 6.85
N ARG A 60 10.08 -15.16 5.56
CA ARG A 60 10.71 -14.15 4.69
C ARG A 60 9.87 -12.88 4.57
N VAL A 61 8.55 -13.02 4.51
CA VAL A 61 7.62 -11.87 4.51
C VAL A 61 7.71 -11.12 5.83
N LEU A 62 7.78 -11.81 6.96
CA LEU A 62 7.94 -11.15 8.27
C LEU A 62 9.27 -10.39 8.36
N ASP A 63 10.37 -10.97 7.87
CA ASP A 63 11.68 -10.31 7.84
C ASP A 63 11.60 -9.00 7.02
N LEU A 64 10.94 -9.04 5.85
CA LEU A 64 10.71 -7.85 5.02
C LEU A 64 9.88 -6.79 5.75
N ILE A 65 8.79 -7.19 6.43
CA ILE A 65 7.91 -6.26 7.14
C ILE A 65 8.63 -5.64 8.34
N ASP A 66 9.48 -6.39 9.02
CA ASP A 66 10.27 -5.90 10.15
C ASP A 66 11.24 -4.79 9.71
N VAL A 67 11.95 -5.00 8.59
CA VAL A 67 12.81 -3.96 8.00
C VAL A 67 12.00 -2.69 7.69
N LEU A 68 10.83 -2.82 7.06
CA LEU A 68 9.96 -1.68 6.75
C LEU A 68 9.44 -0.97 8.00
N SER A 69 9.09 -1.74 9.04
CA SER A 69 8.62 -1.20 10.33
C SER A 69 9.72 -0.35 10.99
N ILE A 70 10.96 -0.83 10.96
CA ILE A 70 12.13 -0.13 11.52
C ILE A 70 12.46 1.12 10.70
N THR A 71 12.59 1.02 9.38
CA THR A 71 13.02 2.14 8.53
C THR A 71 11.98 3.26 8.48
N GLN A 72 10.68 2.92 8.52
CA GLN A 72 9.60 3.90 8.48
C GLN A 72 9.11 4.34 9.88
N ASN A 73 9.61 3.73 10.96
CA ASN A 73 9.15 3.96 12.33
C ASN A 73 7.62 3.82 12.48
N LYS A 74 7.07 2.74 11.93
CA LYS A 74 5.63 2.40 11.96
C LYS A 74 5.43 1.02 12.56
N SER A 75 4.26 0.76 13.15
CA SER A 75 3.92 -0.59 13.61
C SER A 75 3.79 -1.56 12.42
N ILE A 76 4.05 -2.84 12.68
CA ILE A 76 3.86 -3.93 11.73
C ILE A 76 2.43 -3.93 11.14
N ASP A 77 1.42 -3.72 11.98
CA ASP A 77 0.03 -3.68 11.55
C ASP A 77 -0.25 -2.54 10.56
N ASN A 78 0.38 -1.37 10.76
CA ASN A 78 0.25 -0.25 9.83
C ASN A 78 0.90 -0.57 8.50
N ILE A 79 2.11 -1.15 8.50
CA ILE A 79 2.79 -1.57 7.27
C ILE A 79 1.94 -2.59 6.48
N ILE A 80 1.39 -3.60 7.17
CA ILE A 80 0.50 -4.58 6.54
C ILE A 80 -0.74 -3.91 5.96
N SER A 81 -1.35 -2.97 6.68
CA SER A 81 -2.51 -2.24 6.19
C SER A 81 -2.19 -1.44 4.92
N GLU A 82 -1.08 -0.69 4.91
CA GLU A 82 -0.68 0.13 3.76
C GLU A 82 -0.31 -0.72 2.54
N ILE A 83 0.36 -1.87 2.73
CA ILE A 83 0.68 -2.78 1.62
C ILE A 83 -0.62 -3.32 1.00
N ASN A 84 -1.62 -3.68 1.81
CA ASN A 84 -2.91 -4.13 1.30
C ASN A 84 -3.65 -3.02 0.53
N GLU A 85 -3.55 -1.77 0.98
CA GLU A 85 -4.19 -0.63 0.29
C GLU A 85 -3.53 -0.31 -1.07
N ILE A 86 -2.30 -0.77 -1.36
CA ILE A 86 -1.56 -0.37 -2.56
C ILE A 86 -2.06 -1.01 -3.86
N SER A 87 -2.79 -2.12 -3.75
CA SER A 87 -3.41 -2.80 -4.89
C SER A 87 -4.91 -2.58 -4.99
N ASP A 88 -5.49 -1.87 -4.04
CA ASP A 88 -6.83 -1.32 -4.17
C ASP A 88 -6.71 0.02 -4.94
N ASP A 89 -7.49 0.21 -6.01
CA ASP A 89 -7.64 1.52 -6.68
C ASP A 89 -8.44 2.46 -5.76
N VAL A 90 -7.84 2.87 -4.63
CA VAL A 90 -8.50 3.69 -3.62
C VAL A 90 -8.38 5.16 -3.97
N ILE A 91 -9.52 5.78 -4.29
CA ILE A 91 -9.64 7.24 -4.39
C ILE A 91 -10.20 7.74 -3.05
N ARG A 92 -9.36 8.42 -2.26
CA ARG A 92 -9.78 9.11 -1.02
C ARG A 92 -10.08 10.58 -1.29
N ILE A 93 -11.30 11.01 -0.96
CA ILE A 93 -11.76 12.40 -1.11
C ILE A 93 -12.17 12.92 0.26
N ARG A 94 -11.69 14.12 0.61
CA ARG A 94 -11.94 14.76 1.91
C ARG A 94 -12.29 16.23 1.73
N VAL A 95 -13.22 16.74 2.55
CA VAL A 95 -13.50 18.17 2.69
C VAL A 95 -12.46 18.79 3.63
N ILE A 96 -11.84 19.89 3.21
CA ILE A 96 -10.91 20.69 4.02
C ILE A 96 -11.58 22.05 4.26
N HIS A 97 -12.07 22.29 5.47
CA HIS A 97 -12.68 23.55 5.90
C HIS A 97 -12.41 23.79 7.40
N GLU A 98 -12.52 25.02 7.87
CA GLU A 98 -12.30 25.35 9.29
C GLU A 98 -13.36 24.71 10.21
N ASP A 99 -14.56 24.46 9.68
CA ASP A 99 -15.72 23.93 10.39
C ASP A 99 -15.81 22.38 10.43
N VAL A 100 -14.83 21.67 9.87
CA VAL A 100 -14.79 20.18 9.87
C VAL A 100 -13.79 19.61 10.89
N ALA A 101 -13.36 20.43 11.85
CA ALA A 101 -12.30 20.11 12.81
C ALA A 101 -12.67 19.00 13.81
N ASP A 102 -13.96 18.75 14.04
CA ASP A 102 -14.47 17.68 14.91
C ASP A 102 -14.74 16.35 14.18
N GLY A 103 -14.42 16.29 12.88
CA GLY A 103 -14.68 15.12 12.04
C GLY A 103 -16.12 15.03 11.53
N SER A 104 -16.98 15.99 11.84
CA SER A 104 -18.27 16.17 11.19
C SER A 104 -18.12 16.95 9.89
N ILE A 105 -19.06 16.76 8.97
CA ILE A 105 -19.14 17.51 7.71
C ILE A 105 -20.50 18.22 7.72
N PRO A 106 -20.54 19.54 7.49
CA PRO A 106 -21.80 20.25 7.30
C PRO A 106 -22.65 19.57 6.24
N PHE A 107 -23.96 19.45 6.47
CA PHE A 107 -24.84 18.66 5.61
C PHE A 107 -24.77 19.07 4.13
N ASN A 108 -24.72 20.38 3.86
CA ASN A 108 -24.62 20.91 2.50
C ASN A 108 -23.30 20.52 1.82
N ASP A 109 -22.18 20.62 2.53
CA ASP A 109 -20.86 20.22 2.05
C ASP A 109 -20.81 18.71 1.79
N GLY A 110 -21.50 17.92 2.61
CA GLY A 110 -21.65 16.48 2.39
C GLY A 110 -22.43 16.15 1.10
N VAL A 111 -23.52 16.88 0.84
CA VAL A 111 -24.28 16.75 -0.42
C VAL A 111 -23.42 17.15 -1.62
N GLU A 112 -22.69 18.25 -1.52
CA GLU A 112 -21.82 18.72 -2.59
C GLU A 112 -20.66 17.74 -2.86
N LEU A 113 -19.99 17.27 -1.80
CA LEU A 113 -18.95 16.24 -1.89
C LEU A 113 -19.46 14.99 -2.63
N PHE A 114 -20.65 14.52 -2.28
CA PHE A 114 -21.25 13.35 -2.92
C PHE A 114 -21.49 13.57 -4.42
N VAL A 115 -22.08 14.71 -4.79
CA VAL A 115 -22.36 15.06 -6.19
C VAL A 115 -21.07 15.17 -6.99
N LYS A 116 -20.06 15.88 -6.47
CA LYS A 116 -18.77 16.06 -7.14
C LYS A 116 -17.97 14.77 -7.27
N THR A 117 -18.02 13.90 -6.26
CA THR A 117 -17.40 12.57 -6.32
C THR A 117 -18.04 11.70 -7.40
N LYS A 118 -19.37 11.74 -7.51
CA LYS A 118 -20.10 11.04 -8.59
C LYS A 118 -19.72 11.58 -9.97
N GLU A 119 -19.69 12.91 -10.13
CA GLU A 119 -19.29 13.55 -11.39
C GLU A 119 -17.87 13.13 -11.80
N LEU A 120 -16.92 13.16 -10.86
CA LEU A 120 -15.53 12.74 -11.08
C LEU A 120 -15.45 11.28 -11.57
N LEU A 121 -16.15 10.35 -10.91
CA LEU A 121 -16.16 8.94 -11.29
C LEU A 121 -16.75 8.72 -12.69
N ILE A 122 -17.85 9.41 -13.01
CA ILE A 122 -18.45 9.35 -14.35
C ILE A 122 -17.48 9.89 -15.40
N SER A 123 -16.86 11.05 -15.14
CA SER A 123 -15.89 11.64 -16.06
C SER A 123 -14.67 10.74 -16.29
N ALA A 124 -14.14 10.12 -15.24
CA ALA A 124 -13.02 9.17 -15.35
C ALA A 124 -13.41 7.93 -16.17
N ALA A 125 -14.61 7.39 -15.96
CA ALA A 125 -15.11 6.24 -16.72
C ALA A 125 -15.34 6.56 -18.22
N VAL A 126 -15.86 7.76 -18.52
CA VAL A 126 -16.10 8.21 -19.90
C VAL A 126 -14.78 8.51 -20.65
N MET A 127 -13.71 8.85 -19.94
CA MET A 127 -12.37 9.07 -20.54
C MET A 127 -11.66 7.77 -20.95
N LEU A 128 -12.09 6.60 -20.46
CA LEU A 128 -11.49 5.33 -20.87
C LEU A 128 -11.98 4.97 -22.28
N PRO A 129 -11.07 4.70 -23.25
CA PRO A 129 -11.49 4.31 -24.59
C PRO A 129 -12.20 2.96 -24.50
N THR A 130 -13.45 2.91 -24.96
CA THR A 130 -14.15 1.65 -25.21
C THR A 130 -13.49 0.98 -26.42
N TYR A 131 -12.59 0.03 -26.18
CA TYR A 131 -12.05 -0.88 -27.21
C TYR A 131 -12.95 -2.10 -27.38
#